data_AF-A0A6I3KL87-F1
#
_entry.id   AF-A0A6I3KL87-F1
#
_cell.length_a   1.000
_cell.length_b   1.000
_cell.length_c   1.000
_cell.angle_alpha   90.00
_cell.angle_beta   90.00
_cell.angle_gamma   90.00
#
_symmetry.space_group_name_H-M   'P 1'
#
loop_
_entity.id
_entity.type
_entity.pdbx_description
1 polymer ?
#
loop_
_entity_poly.entity_id
_entity_poly.type
_entity_poly.pdbx_seq_one_letter_code
_entity_poly.pdbx_strand_id
1 'polypeptide(L)'
;MPADRLTQYRWFLLDAVQLSAIGLTALALVPGSSHAFDMLAKLQLGPAEYTAIERLQHGSSLFVVASTLALIALGLHAFLVRSNAVAYGWSLAAMLSVGAAQLAFWFVGYPVSVETAGWTHLPADFESARRNWEYAFAATGMLAFGGLLALVRAIEASRPIASMSILKSIENDAAVRAARMRARQIVAEDDGERGLVERSRAA
;
A
#
# COMPACT_ATOMS: atom_id res chain seq x y z
N MET A 1 8.75 -26.28 -19.54
CA MET A 1 8.84 -24.80 -19.50
C MET A 1 10.10 -24.43 -18.74
N PRO A 2 10.91 -23.47 -19.21
CA PRO A 2 12.11 -23.04 -18.48
C PRO A 2 11.69 -22.40 -17.14
N ALA A 3 12.43 -22.70 -16.07
CA ALA A 3 12.12 -22.28 -14.70
C ALA A 3 12.19 -20.75 -14.49
N ASP A 4 12.80 -20.02 -15.42
CA ASP A 4 12.93 -18.55 -15.38
C ASP A 4 11.57 -17.84 -15.49
N ARG A 5 10.69 -18.29 -16.39
CA ARG A 5 9.39 -17.67 -16.68
C ARG A 5 8.43 -17.79 -15.51
N LEU A 6 8.38 -18.95 -14.84
CA LEU A 6 7.51 -19.15 -13.67
C LEU A 6 7.88 -18.19 -12.52
N THR A 7 9.18 -17.94 -12.35
CA THR A 7 9.68 -17.02 -11.33
C THR A 7 9.30 -15.58 -11.70
N GLN A 8 9.43 -15.20 -12.97
CA GLN A 8 9.05 -13.88 -13.47
C GLN A 8 7.55 -13.59 -13.32
N TYR A 9 6.66 -14.53 -13.67
CA TYR A 9 5.21 -14.36 -13.48
C TYR A 9 4.83 -14.21 -12.00
N ARG A 10 5.56 -14.88 -11.10
CA ARG A 10 5.31 -14.77 -9.66
C ARG A 10 5.60 -13.37 -9.12
N TRP A 11 6.60 -12.68 -9.67
CA TRP A 11 6.92 -11.30 -9.31
C TRP A 11 5.85 -10.33 -9.79
N PHE A 12 5.45 -10.41 -11.06
CA PHE A 12 4.38 -9.56 -11.60
C PHE A 12 3.06 -9.75 -10.85
N LEU A 13 2.72 -11.00 -10.48
CA LEU A 13 1.53 -11.27 -9.68
C LEU A 13 1.62 -10.63 -8.30
N LEU A 14 2.76 -10.74 -7.62
CA LEU A 14 2.96 -10.13 -6.31
C LEU A 14 2.84 -8.60 -6.39
N ASP A 15 3.49 -7.97 -7.36
CA ASP A 15 3.42 -6.51 -7.56
C ASP A 15 1.98 -6.04 -7.82
N ALA A 16 1.23 -6.76 -8.67
CA ALA A 16 -0.16 -6.46 -8.95
C ALA A 16 -1.05 -6.59 -7.70
N VAL A 17 -0.82 -7.62 -6.88
CA VAL A 17 -1.54 -7.82 -5.61
C VAL A 17 -1.18 -6.72 -4.62
N GLN A 18 0.08 -6.33 -4.52
CA GLN A 18 0.53 -5.25 -3.64
C GLN A 18 -0.08 -3.91 -4.03
N LEU A 19 -0.05 -3.55 -5.31
CA LEU A 19 -0.67 -2.32 -5.81
C LEU A 19 -2.17 -2.30 -5.53
N SER A 20 -2.86 -3.42 -5.79
CA SER A 20 -4.29 -3.56 -5.53
C SER A 20 -4.59 -3.44 -4.04
N ALA A 21 -3.83 -4.12 -3.18
CA ALA A 21 -3.99 -4.07 -1.73
C ALA A 21 -3.78 -2.66 -1.18
N ILE A 22 -2.76 -1.93 -1.63
CA ILE A 22 -2.53 -0.53 -1.25
C ILE A 22 -3.71 0.33 -1.68
N GLY A 23 -4.08 0.29 -2.97
CA GLY A 23 -5.13 1.15 -3.51
C GLY A 23 -6.48 0.91 -2.83
N LEU A 24 -6.86 -0.35 -2.65
CA LEU A 24 -8.13 -0.72 -2.01
C LEU A 24 -8.14 -0.38 -0.51
N THR A 25 -7.04 -0.61 0.21
CA THR A 25 -6.94 -0.25 1.64
C THR A 25 -6.95 1.27 1.84
N ALA A 26 -6.30 2.03 0.94
CA ALA A 26 -6.35 3.49 0.95
C ALA A 26 -7.76 4.02 0.64
N LEU A 27 -8.49 3.42 -0.30
CA LEU A 27 -9.89 3.77 -0.56
C LEU A 27 -10.79 3.44 0.65
N ALA A 28 -10.58 2.29 1.29
CA ALA A 28 -11.30 1.89 2.50
C ALA A 28 -11.10 2.85 3.68
N LEU A 29 -9.96 3.54 3.74
CA LEU A 29 -9.65 4.52 4.79
C LEU A 29 -10.49 5.80 4.69
N VAL A 30 -10.92 6.19 3.49
CA VAL A 30 -11.50 7.51 3.22
C VAL A 30 -12.67 7.85 4.17
N PRO A 31 -13.72 7.02 4.32
CA PRO A 31 -14.85 7.37 5.19
C PRO A 31 -14.44 7.41 6.66
N GLY A 32 -13.69 6.42 7.12
CA GLY A 32 -13.27 6.38 8.52
C GLY A 32 -12.38 7.56 8.91
N SER A 33 -11.58 8.07 7.96
CA SER A 33 -10.75 9.25 8.19
C SER A 33 -11.55 10.54 8.32
N SER A 34 -12.58 10.78 7.49
CA SER A 34 -13.41 11.98 7.63
C SER A 34 -14.14 11.99 8.97
N HIS A 35 -14.71 10.86 9.38
CA HIS A 35 -15.31 10.73 10.70
C HIS A 35 -14.31 10.96 11.82
N ALA A 36 -13.10 10.37 11.76
CA ALA A 36 -12.10 10.56 12.80
C ALA A 36 -11.65 12.03 12.96
N PHE A 37 -11.48 12.76 11.86
CA PHE A 37 -11.02 14.16 11.90
C PHE A 37 -12.15 15.13 12.25
N ASP A 38 -13.37 14.88 11.80
CA ASP A 38 -14.51 15.77 12.03
C ASP A 38 -15.30 15.44 13.30
N MET A 39 -14.98 14.33 13.98
CA MET A 39 -15.76 13.77 15.09
C MET A 39 -16.09 14.81 16.17
N LEU A 40 -15.08 15.56 16.64
CA LEU A 40 -15.28 16.52 17.73
C LEU A 40 -16.26 17.62 17.33
N ALA A 41 -16.18 18.11 16.10
CA ALA A 41 -17.11 19.12 15.59
C ALA A 41 -18.52 18.53 15.44
N LYS A 42 -18.64 17.31 14.87
CA LYS A 42 -19.93 16.63 14.69
C LYS A 42 -20.66 16.33 15.99
N LEU A 43 -19.92 15.98 17.05
CA LEU A 43 -20.49 15.72 18.39
C LEU A 43 -21.02 16.98 19.10
N GLN A 44 -20.68 18.17 18.63
CA GLN A 44 -21.20 19.44 19.16
C GLN A 44 -22.45 19.92 18.44
N LEU A 45 -22.77 19.36 17.26
CA LEU A 45 -23.91 19.78 16.46
C LEU A 45 -25.24 19.40 17.10
N GLY A 46 -26.26 20.22 16.85
CA GLY A 46 -27.64 19.87 17.14
C GLY A 46 -28.15 18.75 16.21
N PRO A 47 -29.25 18.06 16.55
CA PRO A 47 -29.76 16.94 15.76
C PRO A 47 -30.07 17.29 14.29
N ALA A 48 -30.63 18.48 14.05
CA ALA A 48 -30.99 18.92 12.70
C ALA A 48 -29.75 19.16 11.82
N GLU A 49 -28.70 19.78 12.38
CA GLU A 49 -27.45 20.06 11.67
C GLU A 49 -26.67 18.78 11.39
N TYR A 50 -26.58 17.90 12.39
CA TYR A 50 -25.92 16.62 12.28
C TYR A 50 -26.55 15.75 11.17
N THR A 51 -27.88 15.56 11.23
CA THR A 51 -28.60 14.76 10.23
C THR A 51 -28.54 15.37 8.84
N ALA A 52 -28.48 16.71 8.71
CA ALA A 52 -28.29 17.36 7.41
C ALA A 52 -26.94 17.02 6.78
N ILE A 53 -25.85 17.06 7.57
CA ILE A 53 -24.50 16.71 7.08
C ILE A 53 -24.40 15.22 6.73
N GLU A 54 -24.94 14.34 7.56
CA GLU A 54 -24.86 12.89 7.33
C GLU A 54 -25.65 12.45 6.09
N ARG A 55 -26.80 13.08 5.80
CA ARG A 55 -27.57 12.80 4.57
C ARG A 55 -26.80 13.11 3.29
N LEU A 56 -25.91 14.10 3.30
CA LEU A 56 -25.04 14.40 2.15
C LEU A 56 -23.96 13.32 1.95
N GLN A 57 -23.66 12.54 2.98
CA GLN A 57 -22.60 11.51 2.97
C GLN A 57 -23.14 10.08 2.78
N HIS A 58 -24.44 9.92 2.53
CA HIS A 58 -25.15 8.62 2.41
C HIS A 58 -24.68 7.71 1.27
N GLY A 59 -23.85 8.22 0.34
CA GLY A 59 -23.38 7.50 -0.85
C GLY A 59 -22.23 6.50 -0.62
N SER A 60 -22.04 5.98 0.59
CA SER A 60 -20.82 5.28 1.01
C SER A 60 -20.74 3.78 0.67
N SER A 61 -21.67 3.25 -0.13
CA SER A 61 -21.69 1.83 -0.51
C SER A 61 -20.43 1.35 -1.25
N LEU A 62 -19.81 2.24 -2.05
CA LEU A 62 -18.56 1.95 -2.75
C LEU A 62 -17.40 1.64 -1.80
N PHE A 63 -17.40 2.21 -0.60
CA PHE A 63 -16.34 2.00 0.37
C PHE A 63 -16.44 0.63 1.06
N VAL A 64 -17.66 0.11 1.27
CA VAL A 64 -17.85 -1.25 1.78
C VAL A 64 -17.32 -2.28 0.77
N VAL A 65 -17.54 -2.04 -0.52
CA VAL A 65 -16.99 -2.87 -1.60
C VAL A 65 -15.46 -2.79 -1.60
N ALA A 66 -14.89 -1.58 -1.56
CA ALA A 66 -13.44 -1.39 -1.50
C ALA A 66 -12.80 -2.09 -0.30
N SER A 67 -13.39 -1.97 0.90
CA SER A 67 -12.92 -2.65 2.12
C SER A 67 -12.97 -4.17 2.02
N THR A 68 -14.00 -4.72 1.37
CA THR A 68 -14.11 -6.17 1.15
C THR A 68 -13.05 -6.67 0.17
N LEU A 69 -12.85 -5.96 -0.94
CA LEU A 69 -11.79 -6.27 -1.90
C LEU A 69 -10.40 -6.10 -1.28
N ALA A 70 -10.20 -5.13 -0.39
CA ALA A 70 -8.97 -4.95 0.36
C ALA A 70 -8.64 -6.19 1.20
N LEU A 71 -9.61 -6.74 1.94
CA LEU A 71 -9.42 -7.98 2.71
C LEU A 71 -8.99 -9.15 1.83
N ILE A 72 -9.62 -9.31 0.66
CA ILE A 72 -9.26 -10.37 -0.30
C ILE A 72 -7.82 -10.16 -0.79
N ALA A 73 -7.46 -8.93 -1.16
CA ALA A 73 -6.11 -8.61 -1.63
C ALA A 73 -5.04 -8.84 -0.55
N LEU A 74 -5.34 -8.49 0.71
CA LEU A 74 -4.48 -8.74 1.86
C LEU A 74 -4.30 -10.24 2.15
N GLY A 75 -5.37 -11.02 2.06
CA GLY A 75 -5.31 -12.48 2.19
C GLY A 75 -4.47 -13.12 1.07
N LEU A 76 -4.64 -12.65 -0.17
CA LEU A 76 -3.82 -13.08 -1.29
C LEU A 76 -2.35 -12.68 -1.11
N HIS A 77 -2.07 -11.47 -0.63
CA HIS A 77 -0.71 -11.04 -0.32
C HIS A 77 -0.07 -11.95 0.74
N ALA A 78 -0.76 -12.18 1.87
CA ALA A 78 -0.30 -13.08 2.92
C ALA A 78 0.00 -14.49 2.38
N PHE A 79 -0.88 -15.03 1.53
CA PHE A 79 -0.66 -16.32 0.88
C PHE A 79 0.59 -16.33 -0.01
N LEU A 80 0.80 -15.29 -0.82
CA LEU A 80 1.94 -15.21 -1.74
C LEU A 80 3.29 -15.07 -1.01
N VAL A 81 3.31 -14.37 0.13
CA VAL A 81 4.54 -14.15 0.92
C VAL A 81 4.74 -15.17 2.06
N ARG A 82 3.91 -16.22 2.16
CA ARG A 82 3.90 -17.19 3.28
C ARG A 82 5.24 -17.87 3.58
N SER A 83 6.15 -17.96 2.61
CA SER A 83 7.50 -18.51 2.81
C SER A 83 8.46 -17.54 3.51
N ASN A 84 8.11 -16.26 3.61
CA ASN A 84 8.85 -15.24 4.33
C ASN A 84 8.07 -14.90 5.61
N ALA A 85 8.51 -15.45 6.75
CA ALA A 85 7.80 -15.33 8.03
C ALA A 85 7.56 -13.87 8.46
N VAL A 86 8.51 -12.96 8.17
CA VAL A 86 8.39 -11.54 8.53
C VAL A 86 7.34 -10.84 7.67
N ALA A 87 7.42 -11.00 6.35
CA ALA A 87 6.43 -10.43 5.43
C ALA A 87 5.03 -11.01 5.68
N TYR A 88 4.96 -12.30 5.97
CA TYR A 88 3.72 -13.00 6.31
C TYR A 88 3.09 -12.46 7.60
N GLY A 89 3.87 -12.31 8.67
CA GLY A 89 3.39 -11.76 9.94
C GLY A 89 2.79 -10.36 9.79
N TRP A 90 3.48 -9.47 9.07
CA TRP A 90 2.97 -8.12 8.78
C TRP A 90 1.74 -8.13 7.87
N SER A 91 1.66 -9.06 6.91
CA SER A 91 0.49 -9.23 6.06
C SER A 91 -0.74 -9.68 6.85
N LEU A 92 -0.56 -10.62 7.80
CA LEU A 92 -1.63 -11.03 8.70
C LEU A 92 -2.05 -9.88 9.61
N ALA A 93 -1.11 -9.11 10.18
CA ALA A 93 -1.43 -7.94 10.99
C ALA A 93 -2.27 -6.93 10.19
N ALA A 94 -1.91 -6.67 8.94
CA ALA A 94 -2.69 -5.82 8.04
C ALA A 94 -4.11 -6.37 7.81
N MET A 95 -4.22 -7.66 7.45
CA MET A 95 -5.50 -8.32 7.21
C MET A 95 -6.40 -8.33 8.45
N LEU A 96 -5.85 -8.61 9.64
CA LEU A 96 -6.59 -8.62 10.89
C LEU A 96 -7.02 -7.21 11.29
N SER A 97 -6.19 -6.19 11.07
CA SER A 97 -6.55 -4.80 11.35
C SER A 97 -7.71 -4.33 10.48
N VAL A 98 -7.65 -4.55 9.16
CA VAL A 98 -8.76 -4.24 8.25
C VAL A 98 -9.99 -5.12 8.53
N GLY A 99 -9.78 -6.37 8.96
CA GLY A 99 -10.85 -7.27 9.38
C GLY A 99 -11.57 -6.74 10.62
N ALA A 100 -10.83 -6.27 11.62
CA ALA A 100 -11.39 -5.62 12.80
C ALA A 100 -12.14 -4.33 12.43
N ALA A 101 -11.65 -3.56 11.45
CA ALA A 101 -12.36 -2.40 10.93
C ALA A 101 -13.73 -2.79 10.36
N GLN A 102 -13.80 -3.87 9.59
CA GLN A 102 -15.07 -4.41 9.09
C GLN A 102 -15.99 -4.86 10.23
N LEU A 103 -15.46 -5.52 11.26
CA LEU A 103 -16.26 -5.92 12.42
C LEU A 103 -16.86 -4.68 13.13
N ALA A 104 -16.06 -3.63 13.35
CA ALA A 104 -16.55 -2.39 13.95
C ALA A 104 -17.70 -1.76 13.14
N PHE A 105 -17.55 -1.72 11.80
CA PHE A 105 -18.62 -1.27 10.93
C PHE A 105 -19.86 -2.17 11.02
N TRP A 106 -19.74 -3.49 10.83
CA TRP A 106 -20.90 -4.38 10.76
C TRP A 106 -21.65 -4.56 12.07
N PHE A 107 -20.95 -4.53 13.21
CA PHE A 107 -21.57 -4.78 14.52
C PHE A 107 -22.02 -3.51 15.24
N VAL A 108 -21.49 -2.33 14.88
CA VAL A 108 -21.83 -1.08 15.56
C VAL A 108 -22.34 -0.03 14.59
N GLY A 109 -21.59 0.25 13.52
CA GLY A 109 -21.99 1.20 12.49
C GLY A 109 -23.31 0.77 11.84
N TYR A 110 -23.28 -0.27 11.02
CA TYR A 110 -24.39 -0.74 10.20
C TYR A 110 -25.75 -0.84 10.94
N PRO A 111 -25.84 -1.37 12.17
CA PRO A 111 -27.09 -1.36 12.93
C PRO A 111 -27.69 0.04 13.15
N VAL A 112 -26.86 1.03 13.49
CA VAL A 112 -27.31 2.43 13.64
C VAL A 112 -27.71 3.02 12.28
N SER A 113 -27.03 2.63 11.19
CA SER A 113 -27.47 2.99 9.83
C SER A 113 -28.88 2.49 9.54
N VAL A 114 -29.18 1.25 9.91
CA VAL A 114 -30.51 0.66 9.71
C VAL A 114 -31.54 1.38 10.58
N GLU A 115 -31.24 1.62 11.86
CA GLU A 115 -32.13 2.33 12.79
C GLU A 115 -32.49 3.75 12.31
N THR A 116 -31.51 4.45 11.74
CA THR A 116 -31.66 5.85 11.29
C THR A 116 -32.09 5.95 9.83
N ALA A 117 -32.21 4.83 9.11
CA ALA A 117 -32.29 4.79 7.64
C ALA A 117 -31.23 5.70 7.00
N GLY A 118 -30.00 5.58 7.53
CA GLY A 118 -28.86 6.49 7.41
C GLY A 118 -29.24 7.95 7.63
N TRP A 119 -29.63 8.28 8.85
CA TRP A 119 -29.92 9.66 9.26
C TRP A 119 -31.05 10.37 8.50
N THR A 120 -31.87 9.63 7.73
CA THR A 120 -33.14 10.16 7.16
C THR A 120 -34.27 10.16 8.19
N HIS A 121 -34.17 9.31 9.21
CA HIS A 121 -35.02 9.27 10.38
C HIS A 121 -34.22 9.65 11.64
N LEU A 122 -34.84 10.42 12.54
CA LEU A 122 -34.25 10.78 13.82
C LEU A 122 -34.60 9.70 14.86
N PRO A 123 -33.63 8.96 15.42
CA PRO A 123 -33.92 7.92 16.39
C PRO A 123 -34.32 8.51 17.74
N ALA A 124 -35.00 7.71 18.57
CA ALA A 124 -35.46 8.14 19.89
C ALA A 124 -34.28 8.49 20.83
N ASP A 125 -33.21 7.70 20.78
CA ASP A 125 -31.95 7.98 21.50
C ASP A 125 -30.88 8.49 20.53
N PHE A 126 -31.11 9.70 20.00
CA PHE A 126 -30.20 10.38 19.08
C PHE A 126 -28.76 10.44 19.58
N GLU A 127 -28.57 10.76 20.86
CA GLU A 127 -27.25 10.94 21.45
C GLU A 127 -26.45 9.64 21.50
N SER A 128 -27.09 8.52 21.86
CA SER A 128 -26.44 7.21 21.84
C SER A 128 -26.15 6.75 20.41
N ALA A 129 -27.12 6.86 19.51
CA ALA A 129 -26.97 6.50 18.10
C ALA A 129 -25.80 7.26 17.46
N ARG A 130 -25.75 8.58 17.65
CA ARG A 130 -24.68 9.45 17.13
C ARG A 130 -23.30 9.02 17.62
N ARG A 131 -23.14 8.84 18.94
CA ARG A 131 -21.84 8.45 19.50
C ARG A 131 -21.39 7.10 18.97
N ASN A 132 -22.27 6.11 18.97
CA ASN A 132 -21.92 4.77 18.51
C ASN A 132 -21.52 4.77 17.03
N TRP A 133 -22.26 5.51 16.19
CA TRP A 133 -21.95 5.65 14.78
C TRP A 133 -20.59 6.34 14.56
N GLU A 134 -20.38 7.51 15.16
CA GLU A 134 -19.13 8.27 14.99
C GLU A 134 -17.92 7.48 15.49
N TYR A 135 -18.00 6.85 16.68
CA TYR A 135 -16.90 6.04 17.19
C TYR A 135 -16.64 4.79 16.35
N ALA A 136 -17.67 4.14 15.82
CA ALA A 136 -17.49 2.98 14.95
C ALA A 136 -16.77 3.34 13.66
N PHE A 137 -17.14 4.45 13.00
CA PHE A 137 -16.47 4.91 11.79
C PHE A 137 -15.07 5.42 12.05
N ALA A 138 -14.85 6.19 13.13
CA ALA A 138 -13.53 6.65 13.52
C ALA A 138 -12.59 5.46 13.82
N ALA A 139 -13.08 4.46 14.57
CA ALA A 139 -12.34 3.23 14.84
C ALA A 139 -12.03 2.45 13.55
N THR A 140 -13.00 2.34 12.64
CA THR A 140 -12.80 1.73 11.31
C THR A 140 -11.67 2.43 10.55
N GLY A 141 -11.64 3.76 10.55
CA GLY A 141 -10.58 4.55 9.93
C GLY A 141 -9.21 4.31 10.55
N MET A 142 -9.10 4.35 11.87
CA MET A 142 -7.84 4.11 12.58
C MET A 142 -7.31 2.68 12.37
N LEU A 143 -8.20 1.69 12.36
CA LEU A 143 -7.84 0.30 12.10
C LEU A 143 -7.42 0.08 10.63
N ALA A 144 -8.11 0.70 9.67
CA ALA A 144 -7.71 0.67 8.26
C ALA A 144 -6.33 1.33 8.06
N PHE A 145 -6.07 2.46 8.73
CA PHE A 145 -4.77 3.14 8.68
C PHE A 145 -3.66 2.28 9.27
N GLY A 146 -3.87 1.68 10.45
CA GLY A 146 -2.94 0.71 11.04
C GLY A 146 -2.69 -0.48 10.11
N GLY A 147 -3.73 -0.95 9.43
CA GLY A 147 -3.64 -2.00 8.42
C GLY A 147 -2.79 -1.60 7.21
N LEU A 148 -2.95 -0.37 6.72
CA LEU A 148 -2.13 0.18 5.63
C LEU A 148 -0.65 0.28 6.01
N LEU A 149 -0.35 0.76 7.22
CA LEU A 149 1.03 0.82 7.72
C LEU A 149 1.66 -0.58 7.83
N ALA A 150 0.91 -1.55 8.36
CA ALA A 150 1.35 -2.94 8.43
C ALA A 150 1.57 -3.54 7.02
N LEU A 151 0.71 -3.22 6.05
CA LEU A 151 0.88 -3.63 4.66
C LEU A 151 2.17 -3.05 4.05
N VAL A 152 2.48 -1.77 4.29
CA VAL A 152 3.74 -1.17 3.83
C VAL A 152 4.94 -1.93 4.39
N ARG A 153 4.92 -2.28 5.69
CA ARG A 153 5.99 -3.11 6.32
C ARG A 153 6.06 -4.51 5.72
N ALA A 154 4.92 -5.12 5.42
CA ALA A 154 4.87 -6.42 4.76
C ALA A 154 5.51 -6.37 3.37
N ILE A 155 5.22 -5.31 2.60
CA ILE A 155 5.77 -5.10 1.26
C ILE A 155 7.28 -4.89 1.35
N GLU A 156 7.76 -4.03 2.24
CA GLU A 156 9.20 -3.83 2.49
C GLU A 156 9.90 -5.16 2.81
N ALA A 157 9.33 -5.96 3.71
CA ALA A 157 9.87 -7.26 4.10
C ALA A 157 9.77 -8.31 2.98
N SER A 158 8.82 -8.18 2.06
CA SER A 158 8.61 -9.09 0.93
C SER A 158 9.58 -8.84 -0.23
N ARG A 159 10.17 -7.65 -0.31
CA ARG A 159 11.13 -7.32 -1.37
C ARG A 159 12.31 -8.27 -1.25
N PRO A 160 12.63 -9.02 -2.31
CA PRO A 160 13.84 -9.82 -2.29
C PRO A 160 15.02 -8.88 -2.08
N ILE A 161 16.05 -9.35 -1.37
CA ILE A 161 17.39 -8.76 -1.33
C ILE A 161 18.00 -8.64 -2.76
N ALA A 162 17.25 -9.03 -3.81
CA ALA A 162 17.57 -8.83 -5.21
C ALA A 162 17.81 -7.36 -5.60
N SER A 163 17.36 -6.36 -4.83
CA SER A 163 17.85 -4.99 -5.05
C SER A 163 19.37 -4.89 -4.88
N MET A 164 19.97 -5.66 -3.97
CA MET A 164 21.43 -5.80 -3.87
C MET A 164 22.04 -6.56 -5.04
N SER A 165 21.33 -7.52 -5.65
CA SER A 165 21.84 -8.23 -6.84
C SER A 165 21.80 -7.36 -8.08
N ILE A 166 20.78 -6.51 -8.22
CA ILE A 166 20.67 -5.51 -9.28
C ILE A 166 21.68 -4.38 -9.04
N LEU A 167 21.83 -3.90 -7.80
CA LEU A 167 22.88 -2.95 -7.43
C LEU A 167 24.27 -3.54 -7.70
N LYS A 168 24.53 -4.79 -7.33
CA LYS A 168 25.78 -5.49 -7.68
C LYS A 168 25.97 -5.66 -9.18
N SER A 169 24.90 -5.93 -9.94
CA SER A 169 24.96 -6.02 -11.40
C SER A 169 25.31 -4.68 -12.02
N ILE A 170 24.71 -3.59 -11.52
CA ILE A 170 24.99 -2.22 -11.95
C ILE A 170 26.43 -1.81 -11.59
N GLU A 171 26.89 -2.13 -10.38
CA GLU A 171 28.27 -1.91 -9.92
C GLU A 171 29.27 -2.71 -10.77
N ASN A 172 29.01 -3.98 -11.03
CA ASN A 172 29.86 -4.82 -11.89
C ASN A 172 29.91 -4.27 -13.32
N ASP A 173 28.79 -3.86 -13.90
CA ASP A 173 28.76 -3.24 -15.23
C ASP A 173 29.49 -1.90 -15.27
N ALA A 174 29.40 -1.11 -14.19
CA ALA A 174 30.16 0.13 -14.06
C ALA A 174 31.67 -0.14 -13.98
N ALA A 175 32.09 -1.14 -13.19
CA ALA A 175 33.49 -1.56 -13.09
C ALA A 175 34.04 -2.10 -14.41
N VAL A 176 33.27 -2.93 -15.12
CA VAL A 176 33.64 -3.44 -16.46
C VAL A 176 33.77 -2.30 -17.46
N ARG A 177 32.85 -1.34 -17.46
CA ARG A 177 32.94 -0.14 -18.34
C ARG A 177 34.18 0.69 -18.03
N ALA A 178 34.51 0.91 -16.76
CA ALA A 178 35.71 1.64 -16.35
C ALA A 178 37.00 0.94 -16.79
N ALA A 179 37.08 -0.39 -16.62
CA ALA A 179 38.22 -1.18 -17.06
C ALA A 179 38.41 -1.11 -18.59
N ARG A 180 37.32 -1.18 -19.36
CA ARG A 180 37.35 -1.08 -20.83
C ARG A 180 37.82 0.30 -21.31
N MET A 181 37.46 1.37 -20.60
CA MET A 181 37.92 2.73 -20.89
C MET A 181 39.43 2.87 -20.65
N ARG A 182 39.95 2.35 -19.52
CA ARG A 182 41.40 2.35 -19.24
C ARG A 182 42.20 1.57 -20.28
N ALA A 183 41.70 0.38 -20.66
CA ALA A 183 42.36 -0.42 -21.70
C ALA A 183 42.44 0.32 -23.05
N ARG A 184 41.38 1.07 -23.43
CA ARG A 184 41.41 1.88 -24.65
C ARG A 184 42.40 3.05 -24.58
N GLN A 185 42.55 3.68 -23.41
CA GLN A 185 43.54 4.75 -23.22
C GLN A 185 44.97 4.23 -23.37
N ILE A 186 45.29 3.08 -22.77
CA ILE A 186 46.62 2.47 -22.88
C ILE A 186 46.95 2.13 -24.34
N VAL A 187 46.00 1.56 -25.08
CA VAL A 187 46.21 1.25 -26.51
C VAL A 187 46.42 2.53 -27.32
N ALA A 188 45.66 3.60 -27.03
CA ALA A 188 45.82 4.88 -27.72
C ALA A 188 47.17 5.57 -27.43
N GLU A 189 47.70 5.41 -26.21
CA GLU A 189 49.03 5.92 -25.84
C GLU A 189 50.15 5.14 -26.56
N ASP A 190 50.08 3.81 -26.60
CA ASP A 190 51.06 2.94 -27.30
C ASP A 190 51.07 3.20 -28.82
N ASP A 191 49.89 3.33 -29.45
CA ASP A 191 49.80 3.68 -30.87
C ASP A 191 50.33 5.11 -31.15
N GLY A 192 50.11 6.04 -30.22
CA GLY A 192 50.65 7.40 -30.29
C GLY A 192 52.19 7.42 -30.20
N GLU A 193 52.78 6.68 -29.27
CA GLU A 193 54.23 6.56 -29.12
C GLU A 193 54.88 5.88 -30.33
N ARG A 194 54.30 4.79 -30.85
CA ARG A 194 54.80 4.14 -32.07
C ARG A 194 54.74 5.06 -33.28
N GLY A 195 53.63 5.79 -33.45
CA GLY A 195 53.49 6.77 -34.52
C GLY A 195 54.52 7.91 -34.43
N LEU A 196 54.91 8.32 -33.21
CA LEU A 196 55.97 9.32 -33.00
C LEU A 196 57.36 8.76 -33.31
N VAL A 197 57.65 7.50 -32.93
CA VAL A 197 58.92 6.83 -33.23
C VAL A 197 59.09 6.57 -34.72
N GLU A 198 58.03 6.19 -35.44
CA GLU A 198 58.10 6.01 -36.89
C GLU A 198 58.32 7.33 -37.63
N ARG A 199 57.67 8.41 -37.19
CA ARG A 199 57.88 9.75 -37.77
C ARG A 199 59.28 10.29 -37.52
N SER A 200 59.88 10.03 -36.35
CA SER A 200 61.25 10.47 -36.06
C SER A 200 62.32 9.68 -36.81
N ARG A 201 62.02 8.45 -37.24
CA ARG A 201 62.89 7.64 -38.12
C ARG A 201 62.80 8.01 -39.60
N ALA A 202 61.71 8.63 -40.02
CA ALA A 202 61.45 9.02 -41.40
C ALA A 202 61.92 10.45 -41.76
N ALA A 203 62.35 11.22 -40.75
CA ALA A 203 62.90 12.58 -40.88
C ALA A 203 64.43 12.54 -40.78
#